data_AF-A0A2W1D5S9-F1
#
_entry.id   AF-A0A2W1D5S9-F1
#
_cell.length_a   1.000
_cell.length_b   1.000
_cell.length_c   1.000
_cell.angle_alpha   90.00
_cell.angle_beta   90.00
_cell.angle_gamma   90.00
#
_symmetry.space_group_name_H-M   'P 1'
#
loop_
_entity.id
_entity.type
_entity.pdbx_description
1 polymer ?
#
loop_
_entity_poly.entity_id
_entity_poly.type
_entity_poly.pdbx_seq_one_letter_code
_entity_poly.pdbx_strand_id
1 'polypeptide(L)'
;MNNSAVYSNWLNADQWDGYTANRNRTLHHLYSNNIRNTAFLAGDLHANWVSDLVWLEETPYDQTTGAGAVGVEFAGTAVSSSGYGAGRSIANSSDR
;
A
#
# COMPACT_ATOMS: atom_id res chain seq x y z
N MET A 1 -1.14 -0.42 1.30
CA MET A 1 -0.83 -0.04 2.71
C MET A 1 0.14 -0.97 3.46
N ASN A 2 0.95 -1.77 2.75
CA ASN A 2 2.18 -2.35 3.29
C ASN A 2 3.21 -2.21 2.18
N ASN A 3 3.96 -1.11 2.17
CA ASN A 3 5.00 -0.87 1.16
C ASN A 3 6.37 -1.07 1.80
N SER A 4 6.57 -2.26 2.36
CA SER A 4 7.88 -2.66 2.86
C SER A 4 8.79 -2.97 1.67
N ALA A 5 9.23 -1.93 0.96
CA ALA A 5 10.44 -1.96 0.16
C ALA A 5 11.65 -2.06 1.10
N VAL A 6 11.76 -3.15 1.88
CA VAL A 6 12.80 -3.31 2.88
C VAL A 6 13.44 -4.68 2.70
N TYR A 7 14.75 -4.66 2.40
CA TYR A 7 15.60 -5.84 2.38
C TYR A 7 15.89 -6.40 3.79
N SER A 8 15.33 -5.78 4.83
CA SER A 8 15.42 -6.17 6.24
C SER A 8 14.05 -6.00 6.93
N ASN A 9 13.83 -6.70 8.04
CA ASN A 9 12.56 -6.73 8.78
C ASN A 9 12.21 -5.42 9.52
N TRP A 10 12.44 -4.26 8.91
CA TRP A 10 12.34 -2.95 9.57
C TRP A 10 11.11 -2.21 9.04
N LEU A 11 10.20 -1.84 9.94
CA LEU A 11 9.02 -1.02 9.63
C LEU A 11 9.46 0.41 9.29
N ASN A 12 8.85 1.04 8.27
CA ASN A 12 9.06 2.45 8.02
C ASN A 12 8.15 3.28 8.94
N ALA A 13 8.76 3.90 9.95
CA ALA A 13 8.05 4.70 10.96
C ALA A 13 7.37 5.96 10.38
N ASP A 14 7.79 6.43 9.21
CA ASP A 14 7.22 7.62 8.56
C ASP A 14 6.04 7.29 7.64
N GLN A 15 5.81 6.00 7.38
CA GLN A 15 4.70 5.51 6.57
C GLN A 15 3.59 4.93 7.45
N TRP A 16 2.53 4.42 6.83
CA TRP A 16 1.43 3.73 7.52
C TRP A 16 1.88 2.62 8.49
N ASP A 17 3.06 2.02 8.27
CA ASP A 17 3.67 1.03 9.17
C ASP A 17 4.05 1.59 10.54
N GLY A 18 4.43 2.87 10.62
CA GLY A 18 4.66 3.59 11.88
C GLY A 18 3.38 3.98 12.62
N TYR A 19 2.24 3.96 11.92
CA TYR A 19 0.95 4.46 12.43
C TYR A 19 -0.13 3.37 12.39
N THR A 20 0.20 2.14 12.79
CA THR A 20 -0.69 0.96 12.74
C THR A 20 -2.07 1.21 13.34
N ALA A 21 -2.17 1.90 14.48
CA ALA A 21 -3.46 2.21 15.10
C ALA A 21 -4.34 3.10 14.20
N ASN A 22 -3.75 4.07 13.50
CA ASN A 22 -4.46 4.95 12.56
C ASN A 22 -4.84 4.20 11.30
N ARG A 23 -3.95 3.35 10.76
CA ARG A 23 -4.23 2.46 9.63
C ARG A 23 -5.44 1.57 9.94
N ASN A 24 -5.44 0.90 11.08
CA ASN A 24 -6.51 0.01 11.50
C ASN A 24 -7.84 0.75 11.69
N ARG A 25 -7.85 1.93 12.33
CA ARG A 25 -9.09 2.72 12.45
C ARG A 25 -9.65 3.14 11.09
N THR A 26 -8.79 3.48 10.14
CA THR A 26 -9.18 3.87 8.78
C THR A 26 -9.78 2.68 8.03
N LEU A 27 -9.07 1.55 8.00
CA LEU A 27 -9.54 0.33 7.34
C LEU A 27 -10.82 -0.21 7.98
N HIS A 28 -10.89 -0.25 9.31
CA HIS A 28 -12.10 -0.60 10.05
C HIS A 28 -13.28 0.25 9.61
N HIS A 29 -13.11 1.57 9.54
CA HIS A 29 -14.18 2.45 9.09
C HIS A 29 -14.67 2.12 7.67
N LEU A 30 -13.75 1.87 6.73
CA LEU A 30 -14.11 1.53 5.35
C LEU A 30 -14.86 0.19 5.27
N TYR A 31 -14.34 -0.86 5.91
CA TYR A 31 -14.94 -2.19 5.89
C TYR A 31 -16.28 -2.24 6.64
N SER A 32 -16.35 -1.72 7.87
CA SER A 32 -17.56 -1.78 8.70
C SER A 32 -18.73 -0.96 8.14
N ASN A 33 -18.45 0.07 7.33
CA ASN A 33 -19.47 0.90 6.70
C ASN A 33 -19.69 0.56 5.22
N ASN A 34 -19.09 -0.53 4.71
CA ASN A 34 -19.21 -0.96 3.31
C ASN A 34 -18.85 0.16 2.30
N ILE A 35 -17.86 0.99 2.63
CA ILE A 35 -17.37 2.08 1.78
C ILE A 35 -16.40 1.49 0.76
N ARG A 36 -16.97 1.03 -0.35
CA ARG A 36 -16.26 0.43 -1.48
C ARG A 36 -15.92 1.45 -2.56
N ASN A 37 -15.17 1.02 -3.57
CA ASN A 37 -14.68 1.87 -4.67
C ASN A 37 -13.80 3.02 -4.18
N THR A 38 -13.03 2.77 -3.11
CA THR A 38 -12.13 3.76 -2.52
C THR A 38 -10.80 3.77 -3.26
N ALA A 39 -10.27 4.96 -3.55
CA ALA A 39 -8.93 5.12 -4.12
C ALA A 39 -8.06 5.93 -3.15
N PHE A 40 -6.86 5.42 -2.84
CA PHE A 40 -5.83 6.13 -2.11
C PHE A 40 -4.80 6.66 -3.10
N LEU A 41 -4.43 7.92 -2.96
CA LEU A 41 -3.37 8.55 -3.76
C LEU A 41 -2.17 8.83 -2.86
N ALA A 42 -1.02 8.27 -3.23
CA ALA A 42 0.21 8.34 -2.47
C ALA A 42 1.37 8.91 -3.30
N GLY A 43 2.44 9.26 -2.62
CA GLY A 43 3.68 9.78 -3.18
C GLY A 43 4.81 9.58 -2.17
N ASP A 44 5.55 10.65 -1.88
CA ASP A 44 6.64 10.73 -0.88
C ASP A 44 7.87 9.86 -1.18
N LEU A 45 7.69 8.56 -1.47
CA LEU A 45 8.77 7.64 -1.77
C LEU A 45 9.49 7.87 -3.11
N HIS A 46 8.96 8.79 -3.94
CA HIS A 46 9.46 9.10 -5.28
C HIS A 46 9.61 7.85 -6.18
N ALA A 47 8.73 6.88 -5.97
CA ALA A 47 8.65 5.64 -6.71
C ALA A 47 7.18 5.37 -7.03
N ASN A 48 6.92 4.59 -8.07
CA ASN A 48 5.55 4.25 -8.45
C ASN A 48 5.20 2.81 -8.09
N TRP A 49 3.99 2.60 -7.59
CA TRP A 49 3.40 1.28 -7.38
C TRP A 49 1.87 1.35 -7.42
N VAL A 50 1.26 0.18 -7.55
CA VAL A 50 -0.19 -0.02 -7.39
C VAL A 50 -0.37 -1.19 -6.44
N SER A 51 -1.30 -1.08 -5.49
CA SER A 51 -1.64 -2.17 -4.59
C SER A 51 -3.11 -2.18 -4.23
N ASP A 52 -3.65 -3.36 -3.99
CA ASP A 52 -4.97 -3.49 -3.38
C ASP A 52 -4.98 -2.92 -1.95
N LEU A 53 -6.08 -2.26 -1.58
CA LEU A 53 -6.33 -1.83 -0.21
C LEU A 53 -7.01 -2.95 0.55
N VAL A 54 -6.23 -3.62 1.39
CA VAL A 54 -6.68 -4.78 2.14
C VAL A 54 -6.36 -4.60 3.62
N TRP A 55 -7.28 -5.02 4.48
CA TRP A 55 -7.01 -5.18 5.90
C TRP A 55 -6.66 -6.64 6.18
N LEU A 56 -5.38 -6.95 5.94
CA LEU A 56 -4.83 -8.31 6.10
C LEU A 56 -5.07 -8.82 7.52
N GLU A 57 -5.29 -10.14 7.63
CA GLU A 57 -5.60 -10.87 8.87
C GLU A 57 -6.96 -10.54 9.52
N GLU A 58 -7.57 -9.42 9.17
CA GLU A 58 -8.88 -9.00 9.69
C GLU A 58 -10.02 -9.32 8.72
N THR A 59 -9.71 -9.43 7.41
CA THR A 59 -10.69 -9.71 6.36
C THR A 59 -10.16 -10.75 5.37
N PRO A 60 -11.00 -11.67 4.84
CA PRO A 60 -10.59 -12.60 3.80
C PRO A 60 -10.16 -11.84 2.54
N TYR A 61 -9.01 -12.22 1.98
CA TYR A 61 -8.47 -11.62 0.77
C TYR A 61 -7.88 -12.70 -0.14
N ASP A 62 -8.25 -12.65 -1.43
CA ASP A 62 -7.71 -13.49 -2.48
C ASP A 62 -6.80 -12.66 -3.40
N GLN A 63 -5.50 -12.91 -3.31
CA GLN A 63 -4.46 -12.23 -4.09
C GLN A 63 -4.54 -12.52 -5.60
N THR A 64 -5.16 -13.62 -6.01
CA THR A 64 -5.27 -13.99 -7.43
C THR A 64 -6.37 -13.19 -8.12
N THR A 65 -7.46 -12.91 -7.40
CA THR A 65 -8.66 -12.27 -7.95
C THR A 65 -8.85 -10.83 -7.48
N GLY A 66 -8.17 -10.40 -6.42
CA GLY A 66 -8.40 -9.13 -5.73
C GLY A 66 -9.65 -9.14 -4.84
N ALA A 67 -10.36 -10.27 -4.74
CA ALA A 67 -11.57 -10.35 -3.95
C ALA A 67 -11.28 -10.14 -2.45
N GLY A 68 -12.05 -9.27 -1.81
CA GLY A 68 -11.84 -8.88 -0.41
C GLY A 68 -11.12 -7.54 -0.23
N ALA A 69 -10.54 -6.96 -1.27
CA ALA A 69 -10.04 -5.59 -1.25
C ALA A 69 -11.17 -4.57 -1.11
N VAL A 70 -10.95 -3.49 -0.35
CA VAL A 70 -11.91 -2.37 -0.19
C VAL A 70 -11.68 -1.23 -1.18
N GLY A 71 -10.57 -1.29 -1.91
CA GLY A 71 -10.14 -0.25 -2.85
C GLY A 71 -8.75 -0.51 -3.41
N VAL A 72 -8.14 0.53 -3.96
CA VAL A 72 -6.78 0.50 -4.54
C VAL A 72 -5.96 1.72 -4.09
N GLU A 73 -4.65 1.54 -4.00
CA GLU A 73 -3.68 2.60 -3.76
C GLU A 73 -2.83 2.82 -5.02
N PHE A 74 -2.78 4.06 -5.49
CA PHE A 74 -1.90 4.50 -6.56
C PHE A 74 -0.83 5.41 -5.97
N ALA A 75 0.43 4.97 -6.02
CA ALA A 75 1.54 5.81 -5.66
C ALA A 75 2.21 6.39 -6.90
N GLY A 76 2.24 7.71 -6.96
CA GLY A 76 2.92 8.45 -8.01
C GLY A 76 4.42 8.55 -7.76
N THR A 77 5.18 8.53 -8.85
CA THR A 77 6.59 8.93 -8.81
C THR A 77 6.72 10.45 -8.58
N ALA A 78 7.94 10.90 -8.30
CA ALA A 78 8.24 12.33 -8.17
C ALA A 78 8.45 13.00 -9.53
N VAL A 79 8.33 14.33 -9.52
CA VAL A 79 8.64 15.17 -10.69
C VAL A 79 10.15 15.22 -10.95
N SER A 80 10.97 15.33 -9.91
CA SER A 80 12.42 15.56 -10.06
C SER A 80 13.33 14.91 -9.02
N SER A 81 12.79 14.49 -7.88
CA SER A 81 13.57 13.83 -6.84
C SER A 81 13.80 12.36 -7.19
N SER A 82 15.00 11.86 -6.91
CA SER A 82 15.29 10.44 -7.05
C SER A 82 14.62 9.65 -5.93
N GLY A 83 14.00 8.53 -6.27
CA GLY A 83 13.38 7.63 -5.31
C GLY A 83 14.21 6.44 -4.90
N TYR A 84 13.60 5.67 -4.01
CA TYR A 84 14.15 4.41 -3.55
C TYR A 84 14.25 3.42 -4.73
N GLY A 85 15.46 3.04 -5.14
CA GLY A 85 15.67 2.11 -6.26
C GLY A 85 15.83 2.75 -7.65
N ALA A 86 16.43 3.94 -7.75
CA ALA A 86 16.82 4.53 -9.03
C ALA A 86 17.42 3.48 -10.00
N GLY A 87 16.71 3.23 -11.11
CA GLY A 87 17.06 2.20 -12.11
C GLY A 87 16.25 0.89 -12.07
N ARG A 88 15.29 0.72 -11.15
CA ARG A 88 14.41 -0.46 -11.11
C ARG A 88 13.09 -0.23 -11.84
N SER A 89 12.85 -1.02 -12.89
CA SER A 89 11.58 -1.04 -13.63
C SER A 89 10.47 -1.71 -12.79
N ILE A 90 9.26 -1.17 -12.91
CA ILE A 90 8.01 -1.60 -12.26
C ILE A 90 7.67 -3.09 -12.48
N ALA A 91 8.26 -3.69 -13.52
CA ALA A 91 8.03 -5.08 -13.92
C ALA A 91 8.48 -6.15 -12.90
N ASN A 92 9.18 -5.77 -11.82
CA ASN A 92 9.76 -6.71 -10.85
C ASN A 92 9.24 -6.54 -9.41
N SER A 93 8.07 -5.94 -9.23
CA SER A 93 7.48 -5.69 -7.90
C SER A 93 6.53 -6.80 -7.40
N SER A 94 6.30 -7.86 -8.18
CA SER A 94 5.52 -9.03 -7.78
C SER A 94 6.32 -10.10 -7.05
N ASP A 95 7.64 -9.95 -6.96
CA ASP A 95 8.50 -10.89 -6.24
C ASP A 95 8.60 -10.48 -4.76
N ARG A 96 7.49 -10.65 -4.03
CA ARG A 96 7.40 -11.07 -2.61
C ARG A 96 5.98 -11.02 -2.08
#